data_AF-A0A4U6JDA3-F1
#
_entry.id   AF-A0A4U6JDA3-F1
#
_cell.length_a   1.000
_cell.length_b   1.000
_cell.length_c   1.000
_cell.angle_alpha   90.00
_cell.angle_beta   90.00
_cell.angle_gamma   90.00
#
_symmetry.space_group_name_H-M   'P 1'
#
loop_
_entity.id
_entity.type
_entity.pdbx_description
1 polymer ?
#
loop_
_entity_poly.entity_id
_entity_poly.type
_entity_poly.pdbx_seq_one_letter_code
_entity_poly.pdbx_strand_id
1 'polypeptide(L)' 'GGGNLIVELWNAGIREQTEDSDVNVVIDGCRQTHAAGSQLRLTPGESICLPPGLYHSFWAEKGFGDVL' A
#
# COMPACT_ATOMS: atom_id res chain seq x y z
N GLY A 1 21.47 1.59 -1.71
CA GLY A 1 20.75 0.82 -0.68
C GLY A 1 19.29 1.14 -0.87
N GLY A 2 18.43 0.13 -0.98
CA GLY A 2 17.00 0.35 -1.11
C GLY A 2 16.38 0.24 0.28
N GLY A 3 15.72 1.29 0.73
CA GLY A 3 14.87 1.25 1.92
C GLY A 3 13.59 0.44 1.68
N ASN A 4 12.93 0.07 2.77
CA ASN A 4 11.59 -0.48 2.70
C ASN A 4 10.59 0.66 2.45
N LEU A 5 9.62 0.42 1.57
CA LEU A 5 8.51 1.33 1.30
C LEU A 5 7.29 0.86 2.08
N ILE A 6 6.77 1.71 2.96
CA ILE A 6 5.48 1.49 3.60
C ILE A 6 4.41 2.08 2.71
N VAL A 7 3.35 1.31 2.46
CA VAL A 7 2.18 1.73 1.69
C VAL A 7 0.93 1.49 2.52
N GLU A 8 0.19 2.55 2.80
CA GLU A 8 -1.08 2.52 3.53
C GLU A 8 -2.24 2.70 2.55
N LEU A 9 -3.30 1.92 2.71
CA LEU A 9 -4.33 1.73 1.68
C LEU A 9 -5.76 1.83 2.21
N TRP A 10 -6.63 2.50 1.45
CA TRP A 10 -8.07 2.58 1.71
C TRP A 10 -8.86 2.56 0.40
N ASN A 11 -10.07 1.99 0.43
CA ASN A 11 -11.00 2.12 -0.69
C ASN A 11 -11.56 3.55 -0.77
N ALA A 12 -11.75 4.07 -1.98
CA ALA A 12 -12.47 5.32 -2.19
C ALA A 12 -13.98 5.10 -2.05
N GLY A 13 -14.58 5.77 -1.08
CA GLY A 13 -16.01 5.77 -0.84
C GLY A 13 -16.76 6.83 -1.63
N ILE A 14 -18.09 6.81 -1.46
CA ILE A 14 -18.99 7.80 -2.04
C ILE A 14 -18.68 9.17 -1.40
N ARG A 15 -18.14 10.11 -2.19
CA ARG A 15 -17.67 11.47 -1.82
C ARG A 15 -16.21 11.60 -1.38
N GLU A 16 -15.29 10.90 -2.03
CA GLU A 16 -13.83 11.13 -1.83
C GLU A 16 -13.37 10.89 -0.37
N GLN A 17 -14.11 10.06 0.37
CA GLN A 17 -13.78 9.65 1.72
C GLN A 17 -13.16 8.26 1.71
N THR A 18 -12.30 7.96 2.68
CA THR A 18 -11.79 6.61 2.92
C THR A 18 -12.89 5.73 3.48
N GLU A 19 -13.11 4.54 2.90
CA GLU A 19 -13.98 3.53 3.50
C GLU A 19 -13.21 2.57 4.40
N ASP A 20 -13.91 2.06 5.41
CA ASP A 20 -13.44 1.00 6.30
C ASP A 20 -13.60 -0.42 5.70
N SER A 21 -13.85 -0.51 4.39
CA SER A 21 -14.01 -1.77 3.67
C SER A 21 -12.66 -2.41 3.31
N ASP A 22 -12.60 -3.74 3.30
CA ASP A 22 -11.37 -4.47 2.98
C ASP A 22 -10.81 -4.07 1.60
N VAL A 23 -9.50 -3.83 1.55
CA VAL A 23 -8.76 -3.48 0.34
C VAL A 23 -8.19 -4.73 -0.31
N ASN A 24 -8.30 -4.79 -1.64
CA ASN A 24 -7.77 -5.90 -2.43
C ASN A 24 -6.61 -5.40 -3.29
N VAL A 25 -5.43 -5.98 -3.09
CA VAL A 25 -4.22 -5.63 -3.83
C VAL A 25 -3.52 -6.87 -4.39
N VAL A 26 -2.62 -6.63 -5.33
CA VAL A 26 -1.75 -7.67 -5.87
C VAL A 26 -0.31 -7.26 -5.61
N ILE A 27 0.43 -8.08 -4.85
CA ILE A 27 1.85 -7.89 -4.56
C ILE A 27 2.60 -9.01 -5.27
N ASP A 28 3.47 -8.65 -6.22
CA ASP A 28 4.26 -9.60 -7.04
C ASP A 28 3.44 -10.77 -7.62
N GLY A 29 2.24 -10.45 -8.12
CA GLY A 29 1.31 -11.43 -8.71
C GLY A 29 0.43 -12.18 -7.70
N CYS A 30 0.65 -12.00 -6.39
CA CYS A 30 -0.15 -12.62 -5.34
C CYS A 30 -1.28 -11.69 -4.90
N ARG A 31 -2.53 -12.12 -5.09
CA ARG A 31 -3.71 -11.38 -4.62
C ARG A 31 -3.82 -11.51 -3.10
N GLN A 32 -3.90 -10.37 -2.42
CA GLN A 32 -4.04 -10.28 -0.97
C GLN A 32 -5.20 -9.34 -0.61
N THR A 33 -5.89 -9.66 0.47
CA THR A 33 -6.98 -8.86 1.02
C THR A 33 -6.58 -8.41 2.42
N HIS A 34 -6.65 -7.10 2.66
CA HIS A 34 -6.25 -6.48 3.92
C HIS A 34 -7.36 -5.57 4.42
N ALA A 35 -7.40 -5.30 5.72
CA ALA A 35 -8.35 -4.35 6.28
C ALA A 35 -8.03 -2.92 5.77
N ALA A 36 -9.04 -2.05 5.73
CA ALA A 36 -8.82 -0.62 5.45
C ALA A 36 -7.79 -0.02 6.44
N GLY A 37 -6.88 0.81 5.92
CA GLY A 37 -5.80 1.41 6.69
C GLY A 37 -4.65 0.46 7.03
N SER A 38 -4.60 -0.72 6.41
CA SER A 38 -3.46 -1.61 6.57
C SER A 38 -2.20 -1.00 5.96
N GLN A 39 -1.09 -1.09 6.71
CA GLN A 39 0.23 -0.65 6.29
C GLN A 39 1.03 -1.85 5.78
N LEU A 40 1.29 -1.85 4.48
CA LEU A 40 2.03 -2.90 3.79
C LEU A 40 3.48 -2.47 3.61
N ARG A 41 4.42 -3.36 3.95
CA ARG A 41 5.84 -3.14 3.76
C ARG A 41 6.30 -3.82 2.49
N LEU A 42 6.81 -3.03 1.54
CA LEU A 42 7.47 -3.50 0.34
C LEU A 42 8.98 -3.38 0.53
N THR A 43 9.68 -4.50 0.42
CA THR A 43 11.13 -4.56 0.41
C THR A 43 11.67 -4.30 -1.01
N PRO A 44 12.96 -3.93 -1.15
CA PRO A 44 13.54 -3.69 -2.47
C PRO A 44 13.39 -4.89 -3.41
N GLY A 45 12.69 -4.68 -4.52
CA GLY A 45 12.39 -5.72 -5.51
C GLY A 45 10.94 -6.19 -5.51
N GLU A 46 10.16 -5.86 -4.47
CA GLU A 46 8.72 -6.10 -4.43
C GLU A 46 7.95 -4.98 -5.13
N SER A 47 6.81 -5.33 -5.73
CA SER A 47 5.94 -4.41 -6.44
C SER A 47 4.48 -4.62 -6.04
N ILE A 48 3.73 -3.52 -5.94
CA ILE A 48 2.31 -3.53 -5.65
C ILE A 48 1.51 -2.94 -6.82
N CYS A 49 0.42 -3.61 -7.19
CA CYS A 49 -0.56 -3.08 -8.14
C CYS A 49 -1.71 -2.41 -7.38
N LEU A 50 -1.85 -1.10 -7.58
CA LEU A 50 -2.91 -0.28 -7.01
C LEU A 50 -3.96 0.02 -8.10
N PRO A 51 -5.17 -0.57 -8.02
CA PRO A 51 -6.22 -0.26 -8.98
C PRO A 51 -6.72 1.19 -8.84
N PRO A 52 -7.26 1.81 -9.91
CA PRO A 52 -7.88 3.13 -9.82
C PRO A 52 -9.01 3.16 -8.78
N GLY A 53 -9.10 4.24 -8.01
CA GLY A 53 -10.07 4.37 -6.91
C GLY A 53 -9.60 3.79 -5.58
N LEU A 54 -8.33 3.37 -5.47
CA LEU A 54 -7.70 3.03 -4.19
C LEU A 54 -6.87 4.21 -3.68
N TYR A 55 -7.28 4.77 -2.54
CA TYR A 55 -6.48 5.76 -1.83
C TYR A 55 -5.23 5.09 -1.28
N HIS A 56 -4.10 5.77 -1.45
CA HIS A 56 -2.81 5.28 -1.01
C HIS A 56 -1.93 6.41 -0.49
N SER A 57 -1.16 6.11 0.55
CA SER A 57 -0.08 6.95 1.05
C SER A 57 1.18 6.09 1.15
N PHE A 58 2.36 6.63 0.84
CA PHE A 58 3.59 5.87 0.92
C PHE A 58 4.76 6.68 1.48
N TRP A 59 5.65 6.01 2.21
CA TRP A 59 6.83 6.61 2.80
C TRP A 59 7.93 5.57 3.06
N ALA A 60 9.18 6.04 3.18
CA ALA A 60 10.29 5.19 3.57
C ALA A 60 10.16 4.73 5.03
N GLU A 61 10.29 3.43 5.29
CA GLU A 61 10.31 2.89 6.64
C GLU A 61 11.51 3.45 7.42
N LYS A 62 11.23 4.08 8.56
CA LYS A 62 12.26 4.73 9.36
C LYS A 62 13.28 3.70 9.85
N GLY A 63 14.54 3.90 9.49
CA GLY A 63 15.68 3.09 9.95
C GLY A 63 16.13 1.98 9.01
N PHE A 64 15.47 1.77 7.86
CA PHE A 64 15.82 0.71 6.90
C PHE A 64 16.57 1.19 5.65
N GLY A 65 17.09 2.42 5.66
CA GLY A 65 17.83 3.03 4.55
C GLY A 65 16.95 3.88 3.63
N ASP A 66 17.57 4.66 2.74
CA ASP A 66 16.86 5.57 1.84
C ASP A 66 16.09 4.79 0.75
N VAL A 67 14.83 5.15 0.53
CA VAL A 67 14.08 4.74 -0.67
C VAL A 67 14.53 5.68 -1.80
N LEU A 68 15.15 5.11 -2.84
CA LEU A 68 15.64 5.81 -4.04
C LEU A 68 14.54 5.97 -5.10
#